data_AF-A0A0B7I5M4-F1
#
_entry.id   AF-A0A0B7I5M4-F1
#
_cell.length_a   1.000
_cell.length_b   1.000
_cell.length_c   1.000
_cell.angle_alpha   90.00
_cell.angle_beta   90.00
_cell.angle_gamma   90.00
#
_symmetry.space_group_name_H-M   'P 1'
#
loop_
_entity.id
_entity.type
_entity.pdbx_description
1 polymer ?
#
loop_
_entity_poly.entity_id
_entity_poly.type
_entity_poly.pdbx_seq_one_letter_code
_entity_poly.pdbx_strand_id
1 'polypeptide(L)'
;MKIVAFAGSTSSTSINKKLVEHTLTHFGESDINLLDLNDYSMPIFSSDEEKKGTPEQAHKFLQCIEEADAIVCSFAEHNSKFCSSF
;
A
#
# COMPACT_ATOMS: atom_id res chain seq x y z
N MET A 1 -12.29 -8.80 11.99
CA MET A 1 -12.13 -7.65 11.08
C MET A 1 -10.83 -7.84 10.35
N LYS A 2 -10.88 -7.85 9.02
CA LYS A 2 -9.71 -7.96 8.16
C LYS A 2 -9.20 -6.56 7.81
N ILE A 3 -7.97 -6.28 8.19
CA ILE A 3 -7.32 -4.99 7.96
C ILE A 3 -6.22 -5.19 6.95
N VAL A 4 -6.28 -4.45 5.85
CA VAL A 4 -5.11 -4.28 4.98
C VAL A 4 -4.38 -3.02 5.38
N ALA A 5 -3.06 -3.12 5.48
CA ALA A 5 -2.22 -2.00 5.85
C ALA A 5 -0.99 -1.88 4.97
N PHE A 6 -0.56 -0.66 4.68
CA PHE A 6 0.67 -0.41 3.92
C PHE A 6 1.18 1.00 4.14
N ALA A 7 2.49 1.20 3.95
CA ALA A 7 3.07 2.54 3.87
C ALA A 7 3.31 2.92 2.41
N GLY A 8 2.95 4.15 2.02
CA GLY A 8 3.22 4.74 0.71
C GLY A 8 4.71 5.07 0.49
N SER A 9 5.60 4.12 0.78
CA SER A 9 7.04 4.27 0.64
C SER A 9 7.68 2.89 0.44
N THR A 10 8.61 2.81 -0.50
CA THR A 10 9.45 1.62 -0.76
C THR A 10 10.76 1.62 0.04
N SER A 11 11.01 2.67 0.84
CA SER A 11 12.24 2.77 1.64
C SER A 11 12.28 1.74 2.77
N SER A 12 13.41 1.03 2.89
CA SER A 12 13.68 0.10 3.98
C SER A 12 13.75 0.76 5.37
N THR A 13 13.91 2.07 5.43
CA THR A 13 13.95 2.86 6.68
C THR A 13 12.75 3.80 6.84
N SER A 14 11.65 3.53 6.12
CA SER A 14 10.44 4.34 6.09
C SER A 14 9.87 4.62 7.49
N ILE A 15 9.75 5.91 7.85
CA ILE A 15 9.05 6.34 9.06
C ILE A 15 7.54 6.09 8.98
N ASN A 16 6.97 6.08 7.76
CA ASN A 16 5.56 5.79 7.54
C ASN A 16 5.25 4.31 7.80
N LYS A 17 6.19 3.41 7.46
CA LYS A 17 6.07 1.98 7.80
C LYS A 17 6.03 1.78 9.31
N LYS A 18 6.93 2.43 10.04
CA LYS A 18 6.93 2.43 11.51
C LYS A 18 5.63 2.98 12.10
N LEU A 19 5.07 4.05 11.53
CA LEU A 19 3.80 4.62 11.96
C LEU A 19 2.63 3.65 11.74
N VAL A 20 2.57 2.98 10.59
CA VAL A 20 1.56 1.96 10.29
C VAL A 20 1.68 0.80 11.27
N GLU A 21 2.88 0.23 11.43
CA GLU A 21 3.16 -0.86 12.37
C GLU A 21 2.74 -0.50 13.80
N HIS A 22 3.06 0.71 14.26
CA HIS A 22 2.63 1.18 15.56
C HIS A 22 1.11 1.31 15.67
N THR A 23 0.46 1.90 14.67
CA THR A 23 -1.01 2.08 14.63
C THR A 23 -1.72 0.72 14.70
N LEU A 24 -1.18 -0.29 14.00
CA LEU A 24 -1.71 -1.65 13.97
C LEU A 24 -1.74 -2.33 15.36
N THR A 25 -0.86 -1.95 16.28
CA THR A 25 -0.85 -2.48 17.66
C THR A 25 -2.12 -2.13 18.46
N HIS A 26 -2.89 -1.13 18.02
CA HIS A 26 -4.11 -0.70 18.69
C HIS A 26 -5.37 -1.47 18.23
N PHE A 27 -5.27 -2.36 17.24
CA PHE A 27 -6.41 -3.08 16.67
C PHE A 27 -6.65 -4.48 17.29
N GLY A 28 -6.01 -4.81 18.41
CA GLY A 28 -6.25 -6.06 19.15
C GLY A 28 -6.06 -7.32 18.30
N GLU A 29 -6.95 -8.31 18.44
CA GLU A 29 -6.97 -9.55 17.65
C GLU A 29 -7.68 -9.38 16.29
N SER A 30 -7.26 -8.39 15.50
CA SER A 30 -7.71 -8.23 14.11
C SER A 30 -6.85 -9.07 13.15
N ASP A 31 -7.42 -9.51 12.04
CA ASP A 31 -6.66 -10.17 10.96
C ASP A 31 -5.93 -9.10 10.15
N ILE A 32 -4.64 -8.95 10.38
CA ILE A 32 -3.82 -7.87 9.82
C ILE A 32 -2.98 -8.41 8.67
N ASN A 33 -3.21 -7.85 7.48
CA ASN A 33 -2.39 -8.06 6.29
C ASN A 33 -1.56 -6.80 6.00
N LEU A 34 -0.32 -6.77 6.50
CA LEU A 34 0.62 -5.67 6.26
C LEU A 34 1.38 -5.91 4.95
N LEU A 35 1.05 -5.14 3.91
CA LEU A 35 1.65 -5.20 2.58
C LEU A 35 2.94 -4.38 2.52
N ASP A 36 3.99 -4.94 1.92
CA ASP A 36 5.19 -4.20 1.53
C ASP A 36 5.08 -3.80 0.06
N LEU A 37 5.10 -2.51 -0.25
CA LEU A 37 4.95 -2.03 -1.63
C LEU A 37 6.08 -2.47 -2.57
N ASN A 38 7.22 -2.92 -2.03
CA ASN A 38 8.28 -3.51 -2.85
C ASN A 38 7.83 -4.81 -3.55
N ASP A 39 6.86 -5.54 -2.97
CA ASP A 39 6.28 -6.76 -3.56
C ASP A 39 5.24 -6.46 -4.66
N TYR A 40 4.83 -5.19 -4.77
CA TYR A 40 3.80 -4.70 -5.68
C TYR A 40 4.36 -3.68 -6.69
N SER A 41 5.63 -3.84 -7.08
CA SER A 41 6.26 -2.98 -8.08
C SER A 41 5.51 -3.04 -9.42
N MET A 42 5.13 -1.86 -9.93
CA MET A 42 4.37 -1.67 -11.16
C MET A 42 5.04 -0.58 -12.01
N PRO A 43 4.93 -0.65 -13.35
CA PRO A 43 5.40 0.44 -14.20
C PRO A 43 4.57 1.70 -13.94
N ILE A 44 5.20 2.86 -14.13
CA ILE A 44 4.47 4.13 -14.17
C ILE A 44 3.45 4.05 -15.31
N PHE A 45 2.21 4.43 -15.02
CA PHE A 45 1.15 4.41 -16.01
C PHE A 45 1.50 5.23 -17.25
N SER A 46 1.25 4.64 -18.42
CA SER A 46 1.22 5.32 -19.71
C SER A 46 0.25 4.59 -20.64
N SER A 47 -0.24 5.27 -21.67
CA SER A 47 -1.12 4.65 -22.68
C SER A 47 -0.44 3.50 -23.43
N ASP A 48 0.89 3.45 -23.48
CA ASP A 48 1.62 2.33 -24.10
C ASP A 48 1.81 1.16 -23.13
N GLU A 49 2.01 1.42 -21.83
CA GLU A 49 2.01 0.36 -20.82
C GLU A 49 0.62 -0.27 -20.67
N GLU A 50 -0.46 0.52 -20.72
CA GLU A 50 -1.85 0.03 -20.63
C GLU A 50 -2.18 -1.00 -21.72
N LYS A 51 -1.64 -0.81 -22.94
CA LYS A 51 -1.82 -1.77 -24.06
C LYS A 51 -1.22 -3.15 -23.79
N LYS A 52 -0.25 -3.23 -22.87
CA LYS A 52 0.35 -4.52 -22.45
C LYS A 52 -0.51 -5.25 -21.42
N GLY A 53 -1.60 -4.63 -20.97
CA GLY A 53 -2.49 -5.14 -19.94
C GLY A 53 -2.11 -4.68 -18.53
N THR A 54 -3.00 -4.95 -17.59
CA THR A 54 -2.81 -4.62 -16.18
C THR A 54 -1.84 -5.62 -15.51
N PRO A 55 -0.82 -5.16 -14.76
CA PRO A 55 0.10 -6.04 -14.05
C PRO A 55 -0.61 -6.95 -13.04
N GLU A 56 -0.14 -8.19 -12.89
CA GLU A 56 -0.67 -9.15 -11.91
C GLU A 56 -0.57 -8.60 -10.47
N GLN A 57 0.49 -7.85 -10.17
CA GLN A 57 0.70 -7.16 -8.90
C GLN A 57 -0.46 -6.19 -8.60
N ALA A 58 -0.96 -5.47 -9.60
CA ALA A 58 -2.09 -4.56 -9.42
C ALA A 58 -3.36 -5.33 -9.04
N HIS A 59 -3.61 -6.47 -9.68
CA HIS A 59 -4.74 -7.34 -9.37
C HIS A 59 -4.65 -7.91 -7.95
N LYS A 60 -3.46 -8.38 -7.53
CA LYS A 60 -3.23 -8.88 -6.17
C LYS A 60 -3.41 -7.80 -5.11
N PHE A 61 -2.90 -6.60 -5.37
CA PHE A 61 -3.06 -5.46 -4.46
C PHE A 61 -4.53 -5.07 -4.33
N LEU A 62 -5.25 -4.98 -5.45
CA LEU A 62 -6.69 -4.71 -5.46
C LEU A 62 -7.48 -5.79 -4.71
N GLN A 63 -7.19 -7.07 -4.95
CA GLN A 63 -7.85 -8.17 -4.25
C GLN A 63 -7.68 -8.06 -2.73
N CYS A 64 -6.48 -7.71 -2.24
CA CYS A 64 -6.27 -7.49 -0.82
C CYS A 64 -7.19 -6.39 -0.28
N ILE A 65 -7.32 -5.28 -1.02
CA ILE A 65 -8.20 -4.16 -0.66
C ILE A 65 -9.67 -4.59 -0.67
N GLU A 66 -10.12 -5.32 -1.69
CA GLU A 66 -11.52 -5.77 -1.83
C GLU A 66 -11.94 -6.72 -0.70
N GLU A 67 -11.02 -7.54 -0.21
CA GLU A 67 -11.26 -8.47 0.89
C GLU A 67 -11.18 -7.82 2.28
N ALA A 68 -10.77 -6.55 2.38
CA ALA A 68 -10.56 -5.87 3.66
C ALA A 68 -11.83 -5.18 4.17
N ASP A 69 -12.08 -5.28 5.49
CA ASP A 69 -13.09 -4.49 6.18
C ASP A 69 -12.60 -3.05 6.44
N ALA A 70 -11.28 -2.87 6.57
CA ALA A 70 -10.64 -1.59 6.85
C ALA A 70 -9.26 -1.47 6.20
N ILE A 71 -8.86 -0.24 5.88
CA ILE A 71 -7.55 0.08 5.31
C ILE A 71 -6.80 1.04 6.26
N VAL A 72 -5.57 0.68 6.61
CA VAL A 72 -4.65 1.56 7.35
C VAL A 72 -3.47 1.91 6.45
N CYS A 73 -3.35 3.16 6.06
CA CYS A 73 -2.25 3.61 5.22
C CYS A 73 -1.59 4.87 5.77
N SER A 74 -0.30 5.04 5.46
CA SER A 74 0.47 6.24 5.82
C SER A 74 1.27 6.74 4.64
N PHE A 75 1.25 8.06 4.45
CA PHE A 75 1.90 8.75 3.34
C PHE A 75 2.78 9.88 3.83
N ALA A 76 3.94 10.03 3.20
CA ALA A 76 4.73 11.24 3.36
C ALA A 76 4.04 12.40 2.66
N GLU A 77 4.08 13.58 3.28
CA GLU A 77 3.77 14.81 2.59
C GLU A 77 4.95 15.21 1.71
N HIS A 78 4.70 15.33 0.40
CA HIS A 78 5.63 15.88 -0.58
C HIS A 78 4.96 17.06 -1.28
N ASN A 79 5.52 18.26 -1.10
CA ASN A 79 5.01 19.50 -1.70
C ASN A 79 3.53 19.75 -1.40
N SER A 80 3.14 19.60 -0.12
CA SER A 80 1.74 19.77 0.35
C SER A 80 0.73 18.85 -0.32
N LYS A 81 1.20 17.70 -0.80
CA LYS A 81 0.41 16.63 -1.41
C LYS A 81 0.94 15.27 -0.96
N PHE A 82 0.19 14.22 -1.24
CA PHE A 82 0.70 12.86 -1.14
C PHE A 82 1.73 12.59 -2.24
N CYS A 83 2.61 11.62 -2.00
CA CYS A 83 3.67 11.26 -2.95
C CYS A 83 3.07 10.74 -4.27
N SER A 84 3.40 11.38 -5.39
CA SER A 84 2.87 11.00 -6.72
C SER A 84 3.37 9.65 -7.24
N SER A 85 4.39 9.06 -6.60
CA SER A 85 4.91 7.74 -6.98
C SER A 85 4.12 6.57 -6.39
N PHE A 86 3.09 6.87 -5.59
CA PHE A 86 2.07 5.91 -5.16
C PHE A 86 0.82 6.13 -6.01
#